data_AF-A0A0B2QRZ0-F1
#
_entry.id   AF-A0A0B2QRZ0-F1
#
_cell.length_a   1.000
_cell.length_b   1.000
_cell.length_c   1.000
_cell.angle_alpha   90.00
_cell.angle_beta   90.00
_cell.angle_gamma   90.00
#
_symmetry.space_group_name_H-M   'P 1'
#
loop_
_entity.id
_entity.type
_entity.pdbx_description
1 polymer ?
#
loop_
_entity_poly.entity_id
_entity_poly.type
_entity_poly.pdbx_seq_one_letter_code
_entity_poly.pdbx_strand_id
1 'polypeptide(L)'
;VPKESSFQSRIAKGCTMGFHGVPAEERLHWRSFLVKLGADNLKGVKNEELLVACHKSVYIVYTVLGDVSIYVVGKEEYDELALSEVIFVITSAVKDVCGKPPSERLFLDKYGRICLCLDEIVWKGYLENTEKDRIKRLVRLKPPTEF
;
A
#
# COMPACT_ATOMS: atom_id res chain seq x y z
N VAL A 1 -21.45 11.95 14.01
CA VAL A 1 -20.87 12.03 12.65
C VAL A 1 -19.62 11.17 12.66
N PRO A 2 -19.57 10.02 11.97
CA PRO A 2 -18.38 9.17 12.02
C PRO A 2 -17.26 9.88 11.28
N LYS A 3 -16.13 10.09 11.96
CA LYS A 3 -14.92 10.70 11.42
C LYS A 3 -14.30 9.70 10.45
N GLU A 4 -14.02 10.16 9.23
CA GLU A 4 -13.32 9.40 8.20
C GLU A 4 -11.93 9.02 8.71
N SER A 5 -11.72 7.75 9.05
CA SER A 5 -10.40 7.20 9.36
C SER A 5 -9.64 7.03 8.04
N SER A 6 -8.68 7.92 7.79
CA SER A 6 -7.91 7.93 6.55
C SER A 6 -6.72 6.97 6.64
N PHE A 7 -6.90 5.73 6.21
CA PHE A 7 -5.78 4.84 5.90
C PHE A 7 -5.31 5.07 4.47
N GLN A 8 -4.00 5.19 4.29
CA GLN A 8 -3.40 5.49 3.00
C GLN A 8 -2.40 4.39 2.64
N SER A 9 -2.64 3.67 1.55
CA SER A 9 -1.71 2.71 0.98
C SER A 9 -1.13 3.33 -0.29
N ARG A 10 0.18 3.56 -0.36
CA ARG A 10 0.86 4.08 -1.56
C ARG A 10 2.13 3.32 -1.89
N ILE A 11 2.14 2.59 -3.00
CA ILE A 11 3.39 2.18 -3.66
C ILE A 11 3.92 3.35 -4.49
N ALA A 12 5.15 3.81 -4.27
CA ALA A 12 5.83 4.78 -5.12
C ALA A 12 7.20 4.26 -5.60
N LYS A 13 7.22 3.77 -6.84
CA LYS A 13 7.80 4.50 -7.97
C LYS A 13 6.85 4.32 -9.16
N GLY A 14 6.45 5.42 -9.81
CA GLY A 14 5.71 5.40 -11.09
C GLY A 14 4.20 5.13 -11.10
N CYS A 15 3.62 4.43 -10.11
CA CYS A 15 2.20 4.04 -10.16
C CYS A 15 1.40 4.49 -8.94
N THR A 16 0.56 5.52 -9.10
CA THR A 16 -0.35 5.98 -8.06
C THR A 16 -1.23 4.83 -7.57
N MET A 17 -1.24 4.53 -6.27
CA MET A 17 -2.28 3.68 -5.70
C MET A 17 -2.95 4.41 -4.53
N GLY A 18 -4.28 4.34 -4.52
CA GLY A 18 -5.23 4.74 -3.48
C GLY A 18 -4.93 5.98 -2.63
N PHE A 19 -5.58 7.11 -2.93
CA PHE A 19 -5.78 8.16 -1.93
C PHE A 19 -7.16 8.00 -1.30
N HIS A 20 -7.27 7.13 -0.31
CA HIS A 20 -8.50 7.03 0.49
C HIS A 20 -8.46 8.10 1.58
N GLY A 21 -9.42 9.02 1.56
CA GLY A 21 -9.54 10.09 2.57
C GLY A 21 -8.58 11.28 2.43
N VAL A 22 -7.78 11.39 1.36
CA VAL A 22 -6.92 12.56 1.11
C VAL A 22 -7.60 13.52 0.12
N PRO A 23 -7.86 14.79 0.52
CA PRO A 23 -8.37 15.81 -0.37
C PRO A 23 -7.51 15.92 -1.62
N ALA A 24 -8.14 16.14 -2.78
CA ALA A 24 -7.44 16.17 -4.07
C ALA A 24 -6.25 17.16 -4.07
N GLU A 25 -6.40 18.26 -3.35
CA GLU A 25 -5.43 19.35 -3.20
C GLU A 25 -4.14 18.91 -2.48
N GLU A 26 -4.25 18.02 -1.49
CA GLU A 26 -3.10 17.55 -0.70
C GLU A 26 -2.34 16.40 -1.38
N ARG A 27 -2.92 15.78 -2.42
CA ARG A 27 -2.33 14.62 -3.09
C ARG A 27 -0.94 14.91 -3.66
N LEU A 28 -0.77 16.09 -4.25
CA LEU A 28 0.51 16.55 -4.79
C LEU A 28 1.55 16.77 -3.69
N HIS A 29 1.15 17.36 -2.57
CA HIS A 29 2.03 17.57 -1.42
C HIS A 29 2.56 16.24 -0.89
N TRP A 30 1.67 15.27 -0.66
CA TRP A 30 2.04 13.92 -0.23
C TRP A 30 2.90 13.18 -1.27
N ARG A 31 2.75 13.46 -2.57
CA ARG A 31 3.64 12.95 -3.63
C ARG A 31 5.06 13.44 -3.47
N SER A 32 5.26 14.74 -3.42
CA SER A 32 6.59 15.32 -3.26
C SER A 32 7.25 14.89 -1.95
N PHE A 33 6.47 14.85 -0.86
CA PHE A 33 6.96 14.45 0.45
C PHE A 33 7.46 13.00 0.49
N LEU A 34 6.65 12.03 0.04
CA LEU A 34 7.04 10.60 0.08
C LEU A 34 8.19 10.28 -0.87
N VAL A 35 8.27 10.95 -2.03
CA VAL A 35 9.42 10.82 -2.95
C VAL A 35 10.70 11.31 -2.28
N LYS A 36 10.66 12.46 -1.61
CA LYS A 36 11.81 13.00 -0.87
C LYS A 36 12.22 12.07 0.27
N LEU A 37 11.24 11.62 1.08
CA LEU A 37 11.47 10.68 2.18
C LEU A 37 12.16 9.40 1.68
N GLY A 38 11.70 8.85 0.56
CA GLY A 38 12.32 7.68 -0.07
C GLY A 38 13.75 7.92 -0.55
N ALA A 39 14.00 9.04 -1.23
CA ALA A 39 15.32 9.38 -1.76
C ALA A 39 16.38 9.51 -0.67
N ASP A 40 15.99 10.01 0.51
CA ASP A 40 16.87 10.25 1.64
C ASP A 40 17.14 8.95 2.44
N ASN A 41 16.15 8.06 2.56
CA ASN A 41 16.20 6.94 3.52
C ASN A 41 16.34 5.55 2.88
N LEU A 42 15.98 5.36 1.61
CA LEU A 42 15.96 4.02 0.98
C LEU A 42 17.32 3.61 0.36
N LYS A 43 18.34 4.47 0.43
CA LYS A 43 19.67 4.14 -0.10
C LYS A 43 20.34 3.10 0.79
N GLY A 44 20.65 1.94 0.23
CA GLY A 44 21.35 0.86 0.92
C GLY A 44 20.47 0.00 1.84
N VAL A 45 19.17 0.26 1.88
CA VAL A 45 18.18 -0.52 2.63
C VAL A 45 17.99 -1.88 1.97
N LYS A 46 17.90 -2.94 2.78
CA LYS A 46 17.67 -4.28 2.26
C LYS A 46 16.25 -4.43 1.73
N ASN A 47 16.06 -5.33 0.78
CA ASN A 47 14.73 -5.66 0.29
C ASN A 47 13.84 -6.16 1.45
N GLU A 48 12.61 -5.62 1.54
CA GLU A 48 11.61 -5.89 2.58
C GLU A 48 11.97 -5.40 4.00
N GLU A 49 13.05 -4.64 4.15
CA GLU A 49 13.36 -3.98 5.42
C GLU A 49 12.35 -2.83 5.65
N LEU A 50 11.68 -2.87 6.80
CA LEU A 50 10.68 -1.87 7.16
C LEU A 50 11.36 -0.65 7.78
N LEU A 51 10.98 0.51 7.27
CA LEU A 51 11.34 1.80 7.85
C LEU A 51 10.09 2.52 8.31
N VAL A 52 10.25 3.31 9.36
CA VAL A 52 9.17 4.08 9.96
C VAL A 52 9.59 5.54 10.02
N ALA A 53 8.68 6.42 9.64
CA ALA A 53 8.80 7.85 9.81
C ALA A 53 7.53 8.40 10.47
N CYS A 54 7.69 9.44 11.26
CA CYS A 54 6.59 10.20 11.82
C CYS A 54 6.60 11.61 11.24
N HIS A 55 5.45 12.08 10.75
CA HIS A 55 5.28 13.45 10.29
C HIS A 55 4.05 14.07 10.96
N LYS A 56 4.26 14.98 11.91
CA LYS A 56 3.20 15.58 12.73
C LYS A 56 2.41 14.50 13.49
N SER A 57 1.17 14.23 13.08
CA SER A 57 0.26 13.26 13.71
C SER A 57 -0.01 12.04 12.81
N VAL A 58 0.82 11.82 11.80
CA VAL A 58 0.75 10.62 10.95
C VAL A 58 1.99 9.76 11.10
N TYR A 59 1.77 8.46 11.03
CA TYR A 59 2.81 7.45 10.91
C TYR A 59 2.93 7.03 9.45
N ILE A 60 4.16 6.80 9.01
CA ILE A 60 4.49 6.37 7.65
C ILE A 60 5.39 5.14 7.79
N VAL A 61 4.89 3.99 7.37
CA VAL A 61 5.68 2.76 7.28
C VAL A 61 5.97 2.51 5.81
N TYR A 62 7.23 2.23 5.48
CA TYR A 62 7.65 2.09 4.10
C TYR A 62 8.79 1.11 3.93
N THR A 63 8.90 0.52 2.74
CA THR A 63 9.91 -0.48 2.40
C THR A 63 10.21 -0.48 0.91
N VAL A 64 11.28 -1.18 0.52
CA VAL A 64 11.60 -1.49 -0.87
C VAL A 64 11.23 -2.94 -1.14
N LEU A 65 10.54 -3.17 -2.26
CA LEU A 65 10.21 -4.48 -2.77
C LEU A 65 10.68 -4.57 -4.23
N GLY A 66 11.82 -5.20 -4.48
CA GLY A 66 12.47 -5.18 -5.80
C GLY A 66 12.84 -3.76 -6.21
N ASP A 67 12.32 -3.31 -7.35
CA ASP A 67 12.58 -1.96 -7.88
C ASP A 67 11.53 -0.92 -7.44
N VAL A 68 10.48 -1.35 -6.72
CA VAL A 68 9.40 -0.46 -6.27
C VAL A 68 9.51 -0.18 -4.77
N SER A 69 9.14 1.03 -4.37
CA SER A 69 9.05 1.38 -2.95
C SER A 69 7.58 1.43 -2.54
N ILE A 70 7.26 0.89 -1.36
CA ILE A 70 5.91 0.82 -0.81
C ILE A 70 5.86 1.70 0.42
N TYR A 71 4.84 2.53 0.54
CA TYR A 71 4.57 3.45 1.65
C TYR A 71 3.14 3.22 2.12
N VAL A 72 2.92 3.24 3.41
CA VAL A 72 1.60 3.21 4.02
C VAL A 72 1.57 4.34 5.03
N VAL A 73 0.58 5.23 4.95
CA VAL A 73 0.43 6.37 5.84
C VAL A 73 -0.86 6.18 6.64
N GLY A 74 -0.74 6.28 7.95
CA GLY A 74 -1.84 6.15 8.89
C GLY A 74 -1.93 7.36 9.80
N LYS A 75 -3.14 7.64 10.27
CA LYS A 75 -3.45 8.67 11.25
C LYS A 75 -4.37 8.06 12.30
N GLU A 76 -4.35 8.61 13.51
CA GLU A 76 -5.28 8.26 14.60
C GLU A 76 -5.11 6.79 15.03
N GLU A 77 -6.04 5.91 14.65
CA GLU A 77 -6.05 4.49 15.07
C GLU A 77 -4.98 3.64 14.35
N TYR A 78 -4.39 4.17 13.28
CA TYR A 78 -3.33 3.49 12.52
C TYR A 78 -1.95 3.96 12.98
N ASP A 79 -1.45 3.31 14.03
CA ASP A 79 -0.10 3.48 14.54
C ASP A 79 0.95 2.69 13.71
N GLU A 80 2.21 2.74 14.15
CA GLU A 80 3.33 2.03 13.52
C GLU A 80 3.09 0.52 13.36
N LEU A 81 2.52 -0.13 14.37
CA LEU A 81 2.31 -1.58 14.37
C LEU A 81 1.21 -1.98 13.41
N ALA A 82 0.07 -1.26 13.45
CA ALA A 82 -1.04 -1.49 12.53
C ALA A 82 -0.59 -1.29 11.07
N LEU A 83 0.17 -0.23 10.79
CA LEU A 83 0.70 0.03 9.45
C LEU A 83 1.74 -1.00 8.99
N SER A 84 2.48 -1.59 9.94
CA SER A 84 3.43 -2.67 9.66
C SER A 84 2.70 -3.94 9.19
N GLU A 85 1.61 -4.32 9.85
CA GLU A 85 0.79 -5.47 9.42
C GLU A 85 0.22 -5.25 8.01
N VAL A 86 -0.24 -4.04 7.74
CA VAL A 86 -0.77 -3.65 6.43
C VAL A 86 0.27 -3.80 5.35
N ILE A 87 1.46 -3.22 5.54
CA ILE A 87 2.51 -3.26 4.51
C ILE A 87 2.98 -4.70 4.28
N PHE A 88 2.93 -5.57 5.29
CA PHE A 88 3.18 -7.01 5.12
C PHE A 88 2.13 -7.68 4.24
N VAL A 89 0.84 -7.40 4.44
CA VAL A 89 -0.23 -7.96 3.59
C VAL A 89 -0.08 -7.46 2.15
N ILE A 90 0.19 -6.16 1.96
CA ILE A 90 0.39 -5.54 0.64
C ILE A 90 1.60 -6.16 -0.07
N THR A 91 2.77 -6.18 0.57
CA THR A 91 4.01 -6.75 -0.02
C THR A 91 3.83 -8.23 -0.36
N SER A 92 3.14 -9.01 0.49
CA SER A 92 2.81 -10.40 0.22
C SER A 92 1.89 -10.56 -1.00
N ALA A 93 0.86 -9.72 -1.12
CA ALA A 93 -0.05 -9.73 -2.27
C ALA A 93 0.66 -9.35 -3.58
N VAL A 94 1.53 -8.34 -3.54
CA VAL A 94 2.34 -7.93 -4.71
C VAL A 94 3.29 -9.06 -5.13
N LYS A 95 4.00 -9.68 -4.16
CA LYS A 95 4.88 -10.82 -4.43
C LYS A 95 4.13 -11.99 -5.06
N ASP A 96 2.93 -12.30 -4.59
CA ASP A 96 2.11 -13.38 -5.16
C ASP A 96 1.69 -13.12 -6.60
N VAL A 97 1.31 -11.88 -6.90
CA VAL A 97 0.89 -11.49 -8.25
C VAL A 97 2.07 -11.48 -9.22
N CYS A 98 3.25 -11.05 -8.76
CA CYS A 98 4.46 -10.98 -9.57
C CYS A 98 5.25 -12.30 -9.63
N GLY A 99 5.09 -13.19 -8.66
CA GLY A 99 5.81 -14.48 -8.53
C GLY A 99 7.30 -14.37 -8.19
N LYS A 100 7.85 -13.15 -8.14
CA LYS A 100 9.24 -12.81 -7.83
C LYS A 100 9.31 -11.36 -7.36
N PRO A 101 10.43 -10.90 -6.78
CA PRO A 101 10.63 -9.47 -6.51
C PRO A 101 10.32 -8.63 -7.77
N PRO A 102 9.40 -7.65 -7.68
CA PRO A 102 8.90 -6.93 -8.83
C PRO A 102 9.95 -5.96 -9.36
N SER A 103 10.24 -6.05 -10.67
CA SER A 103 10.81 -4.92 -11.40
C SER A 103 9.71 -3.91 -11.75
N GLU A 104 10.08 -2.67 -12.07
CA GLU A 104 9.10 -1.64 -12.47
C GLU A 104 8.21 -2.12 -13.62
N ARG A 105 8.80 -2.71 -14.67
CA ARG A 105 8.05 -3.26 -15.80
C ARG A 105 7.07 -4.36 -15.37
N LEU A 106 7.52 -5.32 -14.55
CA LEU A 106 6.66 -6.41 -14.11
C LEU A 106 5.51 -5.92 -13.23
N PHE A 107 5.78 -4.92 -12.39
CA PHE A 107 4.78 -4.29 -11.56
C PHE A 107 3.69 -3.63 -12.43
N LEU A 108 4.09 -2.86 -13.45
CA LEU A 108 3.18 -2.22 -14.40
C LEU A 108 2.36 -3.24 -15.20
N ASP A 109 3.00 -4.32 -15.68
CA ASP A 109 2.34 -5.40 -16.43
C ASP A 109 1.24 -6.11 -15.60
N LYS A 110 1.35 -6.07 -14.26
CA LYS A 110 0.40 -6.68 -13.33
C LYS A 110 -0.47 -5.67 -12.58
N TYR A 111 -0.35 -4.38 -12.90
CA TYR A 111 -0.91 -3.28 -12.13
C TYR A 111 -2.40 -3.45 -11.82
N GLY A 112 -3.23 -3.77 -12.83
CA GLY A 112 -4.66 -3.96 -12.62
C GLY A 112 -5.00 -5.03 -11.57
N ARG A 113 -4.25 -6.15 -11.54
CA ARG A 113 -4.45 -7.19 -10.53
C ARG A 113 -3.93 -6.79 -9.15
N ILE A 114 -2.87 -6.00 -9.10
CA ILE A 114 -2.35 -5.43 -7.85
C ILE A 114 -3.37 -4.45 -7.26
N CYS A 115 -3.98 -3.59 -8.08
CA CYS A 115 -5.06 -2.69 -7.66
C CYS A 115 -6.25 -3.47 -7.06
N LEU A 116 -6.70 -4.54 -7.72
CA LEU A 116 -7.75 -5.39 -7.18
C LEU A 116 -7.36 -5.99 -5.82
N CYS A 117 -6.13 -6.48 -5.65
CA CYS A 117 -5.67 -6.94 -4.34
C CYS A 117 -5.75 -5.84 -3.28
N LEU A 118 -5.40 -4.60 -3.64
CA LEU A 118 -5.41 -3.48 -2.72
C LEU A 118 -6.81 -3.00 -2.35
N ASP A 119 -7.74 -3.00 -3.30
CA ASP A 119 -9.13 -2.66 -3.04
C ASP A 119 -9.77 -3.67 -2.07
N GLU A 120 -9.33 -4.93 -2.12
CA GLU A 120 -9.74 -5.95 -1.15
C GLU A 120 -9.03 -5.80 0.20
N ILE A 121 -7.75 -5.42 0.24
CA ILE A 121 -7.04 -5.22 1.50
C ILE A 121 -7.58 -3.97 2.21
N VAL A 122 -7.82 -2.91 1.45
CA VAL A 122 -8.11 -1.57 1.95
C VAL A 122 -9.34 -1.02 1.24
N TRP A 123 -10.41 -0.78 1.98
CA TRP A 123 -11.62 -0.18 1.43
C TRP A 123 -11.94 1.13 2.14
N LYS A 124 -12.02 2.23 1.39
CA LYS A 124 -12.36 3.57 1.92
C LYS A 124 -11.54 4.02 3.14
N GLY A 125 -10.31 3.52 3.29
CA GLY A 125 -9.47 3.85 4.43
C GLY A 125 -9.62 2.90 5.63
N TYR A 126 -10.26 1.74 5.43
CA TYR A 126 -10.37 0.68 6.43
C TYR A 126 -9.62 -0.56 5.95
N LEU A 127 -8.89 -1.21 6.87
CA LEU A 127 -8.33 -2.53 6.64
C LEU A 127 -9.46 -3.57 6.65
N GLU A 128 -9.78 -4.15 5.49
CA GLU A 128 -10.89 -5.09 5.33
C GLU A 128 -10.41 -6.55 5.39
N ASN A 129 -9.34 -6.86 4.66
CA ASN A 129 -8.87 -8.22 4.49
C ASN A 129 -7.36 -8.30 4.70
N THR A 130 -6.95 -9.12 5.66
CA THR A 130 -5.54 -9.49 5.90
C THR A 130 -5.23 -10.91 5.43
N GLU A 131 -6.26 -11.72 5.21
CA GLU A 131 -6.12 -13.11 4.78
C GLU A 131 -5.84 -13.25 3.28
N LYS A 132 -4.62 -13.68 2.97
CA LYS A 132 -4.10 -13.92 1.62
C LYS A 132 -5.02 -14.78 0.74
N ASP A 133 -5.53 -15.90 1.26
CA ASP A 133 -6.37 -16.80 0.47
C ASP A 133 -7.75 -16.20 0.19
N ARG A 134 -8.27 -15.38 1.10
CA ARG A 134 -9.51 -14.65 0.90
C ARG A 134 -9.34 -13.59 -0.19
N ILE A 135 -8.29 -12.76 -0.11
CA ILE A 135 -7.95 -11.76 -1.13
C ILE A 135 -7.81 -12.43 -2.51
N LYS A 136 -7.07 -13.55 -2.60
CA LYS A 136 -6.91 -14.30 -3.85
C LYS A 136 -8.21 -14.81 -4.46
N ARG A 137 -9.22 -15.12 -3.65
CA ARG A 137 -10.54 -15.55 -4.13
C ARG A 137 -11.33 -14.36 -4.66
N LEU A 138 -11.34 -13.24 -3.92
CA LEU A 138 -12.12 -12.04 -4.26
C LEU A 138 -11.61 -11.39 -5.56
N VAL A 139 -10.30 -11.32 -5.74
CA VAL A 139 -9.65 -10.76 -6.95
C VAL A 139 -9.92 -11.58 -8.22
N ARG A 140 -10.48 -12.80 -8.12
CA ARG A 140 -10.85 -13.59 -9.32
C ARG A 140 -12.07 -13.03 -10.05
N LEU A 141 -12.81 -12.09 -9.44
CA LEU A 141 -14.01 -11.47 -10.00
C LEU A 141 -15.02 -12.50 -10.56
N LYS A 142 -15.04 -13.71 -9.98
CA LYS A 142 -16.02 -14.72 -10.37
C LYS A 142 -17.39 -14.23 -9.87
N PRO A 143 -18.43 -14.29 -10.71
CA PRO A 143 -19.78 -14.03 -10.23
C PRO A 143 -20.06 -14.99 -9.07
N PRO A 144 -20.80 -14.55 -8.03
CA PRO A 144 -21.35 -15.48 -7.05
C PRO A 144 -22.09 -16.55 -7.85
N THR A 145 -21.65 -17.81 -7.77
CA THR A 145 -22.49 -18.90 -8.27
C THR A 145 -23.78 -18.82 -7.49
N GLU A 146 -24.87 -18.52 -8.20
CA GLU A 146 -26.23 -18.55 -7.66
C GLU A 146 -26.42 -19.89 -6.93
N PHE A 147 -26.83 -19.80 -5.67
CA PHE A 147 -27.17 -20.96 -4.84
C PHE A 147 -28.47 -21.59 -5.31
#